data_AF-A0A961BRC9-F1
#
_entry.id   AF-A0A961BRC9-F1
#
_cell.length_a   1.000
_cell.length_b   1.000
_cell.length_c   1.000
_cell.angle_alpha   90.00
_cell.angle_beta   90.00
_cell.angle_gamma   90.00
#
_symmetry.space_group_name_H-M   'P 1'
#
loop_
_entity.id
_entity.type
_entity.pdbx_description
1 polymer ?
#
loop_
_entity_poly.entity_id
_entity_poly.type
_entity_poly.pdbx_seq_one_letter_code
_entity_poly.pdbx_strand_id
1 'polypeptide(L)' 'MVSARELVDLERQGWQALSADGDTAAAHYERVLAGEVLMLLPGGLVIDDRQAVVESMRGEPWESF' A
#
# COMPACT_ATOMS: atom_id res chain seq x y z
N MET A 1 -1.82 19.28 8.36
CA MET A 1 -3.00 18.40 8.34
C MET A 1 -3.34 18.12 6.89
N VAL A 2 -3.51 16.85 6.52
CA VAL A 2 -3.90 16.45 5.15
C VAL A 2 -5.38 16.78 4.95
N SER A 3 -5.73 17.41 3.83
CA SER A 3 -7.10 17.72 3.46
C SER A 3 -7.84 16.48 2.93
N ALA A 4 -9.18 16.54 2.91
CA ALA A 4 -10.00 15.46 2.35
C ALA A 4 -9.66 15.16 0.88
N ARG A 5 -9.30 16.19 0.10
CA ARG A 5 -8.90 16.01 -1.29
C ARG A 5 -7.57 15.26 -1.40
N GLU A 6 -6.58 15.66 -0.62
CA GLU A 6 -5.27 15.01 -0.61
C GLU A 6 -5.37 13.53 -0.17
N LEU A 7 -6.30 13.20 0.72
CA LEU A 7 -6.57 11.80 1.09
C LEU A 7 -7.14 10.98 -0.08
N VAL A 8 -8.12 11.52 -0.81
CA VAL A 8 -8.69 10.86 -1.99
C VAL A 8 -7.64 10.68 -3.10
N ASP A 9 -6.79 11.69 -3.29
CA ASP A 9 -5.70 11.61 -4.26
C ASP A 9 -4.66 10.56 -3.85
N LEU A 10 -4.35 10.43 -2.55
CA LEU A 10 -3.46 9.41 -2.02
C LEU A 10 -4.02 8.00 -2.21
N GLU A 11 -5.31 7.80 -1.93
CA GLU A 11 -5.99 6.52 -2.13
C GLU A 11 -5.99 6.10 -3.61
N ARG A 12 -6.33 7.03 -4.52
CA ARG A 12 -6.30 6.76 -5.96
C ARG A 12 -4.91 6.36 -6.44
N GLN A 13 -3.86 7.02 -5.94
CA GLN A 13 -2.48 6.67 -6.30
C GLN A 13 -2.10 5.28 -5.80
N GLY A 14 -2.56 4.88 -4.61
CA GLY A 14 -2.34 3.54 -4.08
C GLY A 14 -2.92 2.47 -4.99
N TRP A 15 -4.18 2.64 -5.40
CA TRP A 15 -4.83 1.73 -6.34
C TRP A 15 -4.13 1.68 -7.70
N GLN A 16 -3.76 2.82 -8.26
CA GLN A 16 -2.99 2.88 -9.51
C GLN A 16 -1.66 2.14 -9.41
N ALA A 17 -0.98 2.22 -8.26
CA ALA A 17 0.28 1.52 -8.04
C ALA A 17 0.07 0.00 -7.95
N LEU A 18 -0.95 -0.45 -7.19
CA LEU A 18 -1.32 -1.86 -7.07
C LEU A 18 -1.77 -2.50 -8.40
N SER A 19 -2.31 -1.72 -9.33
CA SER A 19 -2.71 -2.18 -10.66
C SER A 19 -1.59 -2.16 -11.71
N ALA A 20 -0.45 -1.52 -11.44
CA ALA A 20 0.64 -1.41 -12.40
C ALA A 20 1.51 -2.68 -12.42
N ASP A 21 2.31 -2.85 -11.38
CA ASP A 21 3.14 -4.03 -11.13
C ASP A 21 3.63 -4.01 -9.67
N GLY A 22 4.15 -5.15 -9.20
CA GLY A 22 4.57 -5.32 -7.81
C GLY A 22 5.71 -4.36 -7.40
N ASP A 23 6.64 -4.03 -8.30
CA ASP A 23 7.75 -3.12 -8.01
C ASP A 23 7.24 -1.67 -7.83
N THR A 24 6.31 -1.26 -8.67
CA THR A 24 5.64 0.04 -8.61
C THR A 24 4.81 0.16 -7.33
N ALA A 25 4.07 -0.88 -6.96
CA ALA A 25 3.32 -0.95 -5.71
C ALA A 25 4.25 -0.81 -4.50
N ALA A 26 5.31 -1.63 -4.43
CA ALA A 26 6.28 -1.57 -3.35
C ALA A 26 6.94 -0.19 -3.24
N ALA A 27 7.40 0.39 -4.35
CA ALA A 27 8.01 1.72 -4.36
C ALA A 27 7.04 2.83 -3.92
N HIS A 28 5.75 2.71 -4.27
CA HIS A 28 4.74 3.63 -3.82
C HIS A 28 4.58 3.57 -2.29
N TYR A 29 4.37 2.37 -1.74
CA TYR A 29 4.15 2.18 -0.31
C TYR A 29 5.41 2.43 0.54
N GLU A 30 6.60 2.16 0.01
CA GLU A 30 7.89 2.57 0.60
C GLU A 30 7.97 4.09 0.81
N ARG A 31 7.30 4.89 -0.01
CA ARG A 31 7.32 6.35 0.11
C ARG A 31 6.24 6.90 1.04
N VAL A 32 5.07 6.26 1.09
CA VAL A 32 3.89 6.84 1.77
C VAL A 32 3.54 6.16 3.10
N LEU A 33 4.01 4.93 3.35
CA LEU A 33 3.78 4.26 4.63
C LEU A 33 4.51 4.97 5.76
N ALA A 34 3.81 5.05 6.90
CA ALA A 34 4.37 5.50 8.16
C ALA A 34 5.59 4.66 8.58
N GLY A 35 6.45 5.22 9.44
CA GLY A 35 7.60 4.50 10.00
C GLY A 35 7.18 3.31 10.86
N GLU A 36 6.10 3.47 11.63
CA GLU A 36 5.43 2.41 12.38
C GLU A 36 4.11 2.08 11.71
N VAL A 37 3.88 0.80 11.45
CA VAL A 37 2.74 0.31 10.66
C VAL A 37 2.23 -1.00 11.26
N LEU A 38 0.92 -1.21 11.16
CA LEU A 38 0.26 -2.46 11.46
C LEU A 38 -0.68 -2.79 10.29
N MET A 39 -0.42 -3.89 9.60
CA MET A 39 -1.28 -4.41 8.54
C MET A 39 -2.00 -5.67 9.02
N LEU A 40 -3.32 -5.67 8.89
CA LEU A 40 -4.18 -6.80 9.21
C LEU A 40 -4.72 -7.38 7.90
N LEU A 41 -4.40 -8.64 7.65
CA LEU A 41 -4.80 -9.36 6.46
C LEU A 41 -5.86 -10.43 6.81
N PRO A 42 -6.67 -10.88 5.82
CA PRO A 42 -7.61 -11.97 6.01
C PRO A 42 -6.95 -13.21 6.62
N GLY A 43 -7.72 -13.94 7.43
CA GLY A 43 -7.20 -15.13 8.14
C GLY A 43 -6.42 -14.81 9.42
N GLY A 44 -6.42 -13.56 9.89
CA GLY A 44 -5.77 -13.16 11.13
C GLY A 44 -4.26 -12.96 11.01
N LEU A 45 -3.76 -12.84 9.77
CA LEU A 45 -2.37 -12.51 9.52
C LEU A 45 -2.11 -11.04 9.90
N VAL A 46 -1.06 -10.84 10.69
CA VAL A 46 -0.63 -9.52 11.18
C VAL A 46 0.80 -9.29 10.72
N ILE A 47 1.06 -8.11 10.15
CA ILE A 47 2.40 -7.66 9.78
C ILE A 47 2.64 -6.30 10.43
N ASP A 48 3.62 -6.22 11.33
CA ASP A 48 4.02 -5.01 12.05
C ASP A 48 5.42 -4.51 11.66
N ASP A 49 6.16 -5.30 10.87
CA ASP A 49 7.39 -4.85 10.22
C ASP A 49 7.09 -4.12 8.92
N ARG A 50 7.58 -2.89 8.80
CA ARG A 50 7.35 -2.03 7.64
C ARG A 50 7.86 -2.62 6.33
N GLN A 51 9.04 -3.25 6.35
CA GLN A 51 9.62 -3.82 5.14
C GLN A 51 8.83 -5.05 4.69
N ALA A 52 8.36 -5.87 5.63
CA ALA A 52 7.45 -6.98 5.35
C ALA A 52 6.10 -6.51 4.77
N VAL A 53 5.56 -5.37 5.24
CA VAL A 53 4.36 -4.77 4.64
C VAL A 53 4.64 -4.33 3.21
N VAL A 54 5.74 -3.61 2.95
CA VAL A 54 6.11 -3.19 1.58
C VAL A 54 6.29 -4.40 0.66
N GLU A 55 6.95 -5.45 1.14
CA GLU A 55 7.16 -6.69 0.37
C GLU A 55 5.84 -7.37 0.03
N SER A 56 4.87 -7.36 0.95
CA SER A 56 3.54 -7.93 0.70
C SER A 56 2.74 -7.21 -0.39
N MET A 57 3.13 -5.97 -0.74
CA MET A 57 2.50 -5.20 -1.83
C MET A 57 2.97 -5.66 -3.22
N ARG A 58 4.04 -6.47 -3.32
CA ARG A 58 4.59 -6.97 -4.59
C ARG A 58 3.76 -8.09 -5.24
N GLY A 59 2.51 -8.28 -4.80
CA GLY A 59 1.63 -9.30 -5.33
C GLY A 59 1.27 -9.09 -6.80
N GLU A 60 0.45 -10.01 -7.33
CA GLU A 60 -0.09 -9.89 -8.68
C GLU A 60 -0.86 -8.55 -8.85
N PRO A 61 -0.74 -7.89 -10.02
CA PRO A 61 -1.43 -6.63 -10.27
C PRO A 61 -2.94 -6.76 -10.16
N TRP A 62 -3.58 -5.73 -9.59
CA TRP A 62 -5.03 -5.67 -9.47
C TRP A 62 -5.66 -5.27 -10.80
N GLU A 63 -6.58 -6.09 -11.32
CA GLU A 63 -7.25 -5.82 -12.60
C GLU A 63 -8.31 -4.71 -12.51
N SER A 64 -8.88 -4.43 -11.32
CA SER A 64 -9.90 -3.39 -11.12
C SER A 64 -10.04 -2.95 -9.65
N PHE A 65 -10.54 -1.72 -9.45
CA PHE A 65 -10.82 -1.09 -8.15
C PHE A 65 -11.89 0.01 -8.26
#